data_AF-A0A7Y2YEX2-F1
#
_entry.id   AF-A0A7Y2YEX2-F1
#
_cell.length_a   1.000
_cell.length_b   1.000
_cell.length_c   1.000
_cell.angle_alpha   90.00
_cell.angle_beta   90.00
_cell.angle_gamma   90.00
#
_symmetry.space_group_name_H-M   'P 1'
#
loop_
_entity.id
_entity.type
_entity.pdbx_description
1 polymer ?
#
loop_
_entity_poly.entity_id
_entity_poly.type
_entity_poly.pdbx_seq_one_letter_code
_entity_poly.pdbx_strand_id
1 'polypeptide(L)'
;GGNRGLLGESWQNGKVILAWDNVLHGARNFVDGRNVTLHEFAHQLDSETGNTNGAPLLAGESSYRSWAAALSDEFEALQRDAHRGRRSLLDHYGATNPAEFFAVATETFFEKPGRMRKHHRELFDVLNAYYRIDPNDWKTPQHPETSPEPPRG
;
A
#
# COMPACT_ATOMS: atom_id res chain seq x y z
N GLY A 1 30.04 7.87 -14.77
CA GLY A 1 28.64 8.28 -14.54
C GLY A 1 27.92 7.12 -13.89
N GLY A 2 27.20 7.35 -12.79
CA GLY A 2 26.45 6.29 -12.10
C GLY A 2 26.50 6.43 -10.60
N ASN A 3 25.61 7.24 -10.02
CA ASN A 3 25.17 7.10 -8.62
C ASN A 3 23.89 7.89 -8.28
N ARG A 4 23.08 8.29 -9.29
CA ARG A 4 21.86 9.09 -9.05
C ARG A 4 20.59 8.23 -8.87
N GLY A 5 20.59 7.01 -9.38
CA GLY A 5 19.48 6.06 -9.20
C GLY A 5 19.40 5.56 -7.77
N LEU A 6 20.42 4.80 -7.33
CA LEU A 6 20.48 4.16 -6.01
C LEU A 6 20.16 5.08 -4.83
N LEU A 7 20.64 6.32 -4.84
CA LEU A 7 20.36 7.29 -3.77
C LEU A 7 18.88 7.69 -3.70
N GLY A 8 18.21 7.85 -4.85
CA GLY A 8 16.78 8.11 -4.89
C GLY A 8 15.96 6.90 -4.44
N GLU A 9 16.38 5.70 -4.85
CA GLU A 9 15.69 4.44 -4.53
C GLU A 9 15.78 4.08 -3.05
N SER A 10 16.97 4.15 -2.44
CA SER A 10 17.14 3.91 -1.00
C SER A 10 16.41 4.93 -0.13
N TRP A 11 16.29 6.18 -0.61
CA TRP A 11 15.60 7.23 0.15
C TRP A 11 14.09 7.05 0.14
N GLN A 12 13.50 6.63 -0.99
CA GLN A 12 12.07 6.27 -1.05
C GLN A 12 11.76 5.05 -0.18
N ASN A 13 12.54 3.97 -0.30
CA ASN A 13 12.34 2.77 0.52
C ASN A 13 12.51 3.07 2.02
N GLY A 14 13.44 3.96 2.39
CA GLY A 14 13.63 4.40 3.77
C GLY A 14 12.40 5.12 4.34
N LYS A 15 11.70 5.93 3.54
CA LYS A 15 10.47 6.62 3.98
C LYS A 15 9.31 5.66 4.19
N VAL A 16 9.13 4.71 3.28
CA VAL A 16 8.10 3.66 3.41
C VAL A 16 8.28 2.87 4.71
N ILE A 17 9.53 2.50 5.05
CA ILE A 17 9.85 1.81 6.31
C ILE A 17 9.54 2.69 7.53
N LEU A 18 9.92 3.97 7.50
CA LEU A 18 9.66 4.89 8.61
C LEU A 18 8.15 5.14 8.84
N ALA A 19 7.38 5.29 7.77
CA ALA A 19 5.93 5.42 7.86
C ALA A 19 5.28 4.16 8.47
N TRP A 20 5.79 2.98 8.11
CA TRP A 20 5.33 1.71 8.69
C TRP A 20 5.64 1.61 10.18
N ASP A 21 6.87 1.96 10.57
CA ASP A 21 7.26 1.99 11.99
C ASP A 21 6.41 2.96 12.79
N ASN A 22 6.10 4.16 12.27
CA ASN A 22 5.26 5.14 12.95
C ASN A 22 3.84 4.60 13.20
N VAL A 23 3.27 3.89 12.23
CA VAL A 23 1.94 3.28 12.36
C VAL A 23 1.96 2.18 13.43
N LEU A 24 2.99 1.32 13.43
CA LEU A 24 3.14 0.27 14.45
C LEU A 24 3.27 0.83 15.88
N HIS A 25 3.98 1.95 16.05
CA HIS A 25 4.11 2.59 17.36
C HIS A 25 2.84 3.34 17.80
N GLY A 26 2.03 3.83 16.85
CA GLY A 26 0.77 4.54 17.12
C GLY A 26 -0.43 3.62 17.37
N ALA A 27 -0.46 2.43 16.76
CA ALA A 27 -1.59 1.51 16.83
C ALA A 27 -1.53 0.62 18.09
N ARG A 28 -2.29 0.99 19.14
CA ARG A 28 -2.26 0.30 20.45
C ARG A 28 -3.14 -0.95 20.56
N ASN A 29 -3.99 -1.31 19.59
CA ASN A 29 -4.87 -2.50 19.67
C ASN A 29 -5.09 -3.14 18.30
N PHE A 30 -4.52 -4.33 18.09
CA PHE A 30 -4.40 -4.99 16.77
C PHE A 30 -5.30 -6.21 16.54
N VAL A 31 -6.37 -6.39 17.31
CA VAL A 31 -7.10 -7.68 17.30
C VAL A 31 -7.95 -7.90 16.04
N ASP A 32 -8.30 -6.85 15.29
CA ASP A 32 -8.97 -6.96 13.96
C ASP A 32 -8.49 -5.88 12.95
N GLY A 33 -7.43 -5.14 13.29
CA GLY A 33 -7.10 -3.83 12.71
C GLY A 33 -6.15 -3.82 11.51
N ARG A 34 -5.93 -4.95 10.81
CA ARG A 34 -4.91 -5.00 9.73
C ARG A 34 -5.24 -4.05 8.58
N ASN A 35 -6.50 -4.00 8.15
CA ASN A 35 -6.96 -3.05 7.14
C ASN A 35 -6.83 -1.62 7.63
N VAL A 36 -7.30 -1.32 8.85
CA VAL A 36 -7.12 0.01 9.47
C VAL A 36 -5.64 0.40 9.56
N THR A 37 -4.74 -0.53 9.85
CA THR A 37 -3.30 -0.27 9.93
C THR A 37 -2.72 0.10 8.57
N LEU A 38 -3.06 -0.65 7.53
CA LEU A 38 -2.64 -0.36 6.16
C LEU A 38 -3.26 0.95 5.65
N HIS A 39 -4.48 1.25 6.09
CA HIS A 39 -5.21 2.48 5.80
C HIS A 39 -4.51 3.71 6.39
N GLU A 40 -4.26 3.70 7.71
CA GLU A 40 -3.53 4.76 8.40
C GLU A 40 -2.10 4.91 7.86
N PHE A 41 -1.46 3.80 7.49
CA PHE A 41 -0.17 3.81 6.82
C PHE A 41 -0.20 4.54 5.48
N ALA A 42 -1.21 4.29 4.64
CA ALA A 42 -1.38 5.00 3.39
C ALA A 42 -1.58 6.51 3.61
N HIS A 43 -2.39 6.90 4.61
CA HIS A 43 -2.55 8.32 4.96
C HIS A 43 -1.26 8.96 5.46
N GLN A 44 -0.47 8.24 6.25
CA GLN A 44 0.84 8.72 6.69
C GLN A 44 1.74 9.00 5.48
N LEU A 45 1.80 8.09 4.49
CA LEU A 45 2.57 8.26 3.25
C LEU A 45 2.08 9.44 2.39
N ASP A 46 0.76 9.61 2.27
CA ASP A 46 0.16 10.73 1.53
C ASP A 46 0.49 12.08 2.19
N SER A 47 0.37 12.14 3.52
CA SER A 47 0.64 13.35 4.31
C SER A 47 2.08 13.84 4.25
N GLU A 48 3.05 12.98 3.93
CA GLU A 48 4.47 13.36 3.85
C GLU A 48 4.77 14.40 2.76
N THR A 49 3.90 14.52 1.76
CA THR A 49 4.02 15.56 0.72
C THR A 49 3.54 16.93 1.20
N GLY A 50 2.88 16.99 2.36
CA GLY A 50 2.20 18.18 2.88
C GLY A 50 0.78 18.36 2.33
N ASN A 51 0.35 17.53 1.37
CA ASN A 51 -0.99 17.53 0.79
C ASN A 51 -1.61 16.12 0.90
N THR A 52 -2.80 16.01 1.48
CA THR A 52 -3.55 14.75 1.55
C THR A 52 -4.46 14.64 0.33
N ASN A 53 -3.92 14.18 -0.80
CA ASN A 53 -4.63 14.14 -2.08
C ASN A 53 -4.58 12.77 -2.78
N GLY A 54 -4.14 11.72 -2.08
CA GLY A 54 -3.98 10.38 -2.63
C GLY A 54 -2.78 10.22 -3.55
N ALA A 55 -1.81 11.14 -3.50
CA ALA A 55 -0.59 11.08 -4.28
C ALA A 55 0.62 11.25 -3.34
N PRO A 56 1.18 10.14 -2.83
CA PRO A 56 2.37 10.19 -1.99
C PRO A 56 3.59 10.68 -2.79
N LEU A 57 4.75 10.75 -2.15
CA LEU A 57 5.96 11.21 -2.81
C LEU A 57 6.43 10.18 -3.86
N LEU A 58 6.41 10.54 -5.15
CA LEU A 58 6.73 9.64 -6.26
C LEU A 58 8.10 9.95 -6.89
N ALA A 59 8.70 8.93 -7.52
CA ALA A 59 9.99 9.04 -8.19
C ALA A 59 9.88 9.77 -9.55
N GLY A 60 9.78 11.10 -9.49
CA GLY A 60 9.84 11.98 -10.65
C GLY A 60 8.52 12.09 -11.44
N GLU A 61 8.52 12.99 -12.42
CA GLU A 61 7.32 13.45 -13.12
C GLU A 61 6.60 12.35 -13.92
N SER A 62 7.35 11.41 -14.50
CA SER A 62 6.77 10.25 -15.20
C SER A 62 5.92 9.40 -14.27
N SER A 63 6.39 9.16 -13.06
CA SER A 63 5.68 8.37 -12.05
C SER A 63 4.40 9.07 -11.62
N TYR A 64 4.45 10.41 -11.44
CA TYR A 64 3.25 11.21 -11.16
C TYR A 64 2.20 11.12 -12.26
N ARG A 65 2.60 11.16 -13.53
CA ARG A 65 1.65 11.03 -14.65
C ARG A 65 0.98 9.66 -14.69
N SER A 66 1.75 8.58 -14.57
CA SER A 66 1.21 7.22 -14.55
C SER A 66 0.31 6.98 -13.34
N TRP A 67 0.70 7.48 -12.17
CA TRP A 67 -0.09 7.43 -10.95
C TRP A 67 -1.42 8.15 -11.10
N ALA A 68 -1.40 9.42 -11.53
CA ALA A 68 -2.60 10.21 -11.70
C ALA A 68 -3.59 9.55 -12.67
N ALA A 69 -3.11 9.06 -13.82
CA ALA A 69 -3.95 8.37 -14.79
C ALA A 69 -4.61 7.13 -14.18
N ALA A 70 -3.82 6.21 -13.60
CA ALA A 70 -4.33 4.96 -13.07
C ALA A 70 -5.29 5.17 -11.88
N LEU A 71 -4.97 6.06 -10.95
CA LEU A 71 -5.79 6.29 -9.77
C LEU A 71 -7.07 7.06 -10.10
N SER A 72 -7.02 8.06 -10.98
CA SER A 72 -8.23 8.81 -11.37
C SER A 72 -9.24 7.93 -12.09
N ASP A 73 -8.81 7.13 -13.06
CA ASP A 73 -9.71 6.26 -13.83
C ASP A 73 -10.41 5.22 -12.95
N GLU A 74 -9.67 4.60 -12.02
CA GLU A 74 -10.18 3.60 -11.09
C GLU A 74 -11.04 4.20 -9.98
N PHE A 75 -10.70 5.41 -9.51
CA PHE A 75 -11.52 6.15 -8.55
C PHE A 75 -12.89 6.48 -9.14
N GLU A 76 -12.93 6.99 -10.37
CA GLU A 76 -14.20 7.25 -11.05
C GLU A 76 -15.00 5.97 -11.31
N ALA A 77 -14.33 4.87 -11.65
CA ALA A 77 -14.98 3.57 -11.80
C ALA A 77 -15.63 3.10 -10.49
N LEU A 78 -14.90 3.21 -9.38
CA LEU A 78 -15.41 2.86 -8.05
C LEU A 78 -16.58 3.75 -7.65
N GLN A 79 -16.52 5.06 -7.93
CA GLN A 79 -17.66 5.98 -7.69
C GLN A 79 -18.90 5.55 -8.47
N ARG A 80 -18.75 5.16 -9.74
CA ARG A 80 -19.88 4.67 -10.56
C ARG A 80 -20.46 3.37 -10.00
N ASP A 81 -19.62 2.45 -9.56
CA ASP A 81 -20.07 1.18 -8.99
C ASP A 81 -20.75 1.38 -7.62
N ALA A 82 -20.20 2.24 -6.77
CA ALA A 82 -20.80 2.64 -5.50
C ALA A 82 -22.18 3.30 -5.69
N HIS A 83 -22.29 4.25 -6.62
CA HIS A 83 -23.56 4.91 -6.95
C HIS A 83 -24.63 3.92 -7.46
N ARG A 84 -24.20 2.86 -8.15
CA ARG A 84 -25.09 1.82 -8.69
C ARG A 84 -25.30 0.64 -7.75
N GLY A 85 -24.70 0.65 -6.56
CA GLY A 85 -24.75 -0.46 -5.60
C GLY A 85 -24.14 -1.77 -6.13
N ARG A 86 -23.20 -1.69 -7.09
CA ARG A 86 -22.55 -2.86 -7.67
C ARG A 86 -21.47 -3.37 -6.74
N ARG A 87 -21.21 -4.68 -6.74
CA ARG A 87 -20.11 -5.23 -5.95
C ARG A 87 -18.77 -4.87 -6.60
N SER A 88 -17.84 -4.37 -5.80
CA SER A 88 -16.46 -4.07 -6.21
C SER A 88 -15.44 -4.89 -5.40
N LEU A 89 -14.22 -5.01 -5.92
CA LEU A 89 -13.09 -5.57 -5.17
C LEU A 89 -12.58 -4.57 -4.12
N LEU A 90 -12.53 -3.30 -4.51
CA LEU A 90 -12.20 -2.17 -3.65
C LEU A 90 -13.43 -1.82 -2.82
N ASP A 91 -13.24 -1.52 -1.54
CA ASP A 91 -14.33 -1.07 -0.67
C ASP A 91 -14.90 0.26 -1.19
N HIS A 92 -16.23 0.42 -1.17
CA HIS A 92 -16.88 1.65 -1.62
C HIS A 92 -16.53 2.87 -0.77
N TYR A 93 -16.02 2.69 0.44
CA TYR A 93 -15.47 3.78 1.22
C TYR A 93 -14.37 4.54 0.47
N GLY A 94 -13.59 3.84 -0.36
CA GLY A 94 -12.58 4.47 -1.23
C GLY A 94 -13.16 5.40 -2.29
N ALA A 95 -14.48 5.41 -2.52
CA ALA A 95 -15.15 6.35 -3.44
C ALA A 95 -15.35 7.76 -2.84
N THR A 96 -15.02 7.95 -1.56
CA THR A 96 -15.28 9.19 -0.81
C THR A 96 -14.43 10.36 -1.30
N ASN A 97 -13.11 10.17 -1.39
CA ASN A 97 -12.17 11.15 -1.91
C ASN A 97 -10.87 10.43 -2.36
N PRO A 98 -9.96 11.11 -3.08
CA PRO A 98 -8.72 10.49 -3.57
C PRO A 98 -7.78 9.91 -2.50
N ALA A 99 -7.74 10.50 -1.30
CA ALA A 99 -6.89 9.99 -0.21
C ALA A 99 -7.44 8.67 0.34
N GLU A 100 -8.76 8.59 0.55
CA GLU A 100 -9.45 7.35 0.94
C GLU A 100 -9.34 6.28 -0.14
N PHE A 101 -9.40 6.69 -1.41
CA PHE A 101 -9.18 5.79 -2.53
C PHE A 101 -7.79 5.15 -2.47
N PHE A 102 -6.75 5.96 -2.26
CA PHE A 102 -5.39 5.47 -2.13
C PHE A 102 -5.22 4.52 -0.92
N ALA A 103 -5.87 4.82 0.20
CA ALA A 103 -5.83 3.98 1.39
C ALA A 103 -6.50 2.60 1.14
N VAL A 104 -7.71 2.59 0.59
CA VAL A 104 -8.42 1.34 0.22
C VAL A 104 -7.69 0.55 -0.87
N ALA A 105 -7.07 1.24 -1.83
CA ALA A 105 -6.24 0.61 -2.85
C ALA A 105 -4.99 -0.03 -2.24
N THR A 106 -4.38 0.61 -1.24
CA THR A 106 -3.23 0.07 -0.49
C THR A 106 -3.63 -1.17 0.31
N GLU A 107 -4.74 -1.13 1.05
CA GLU A 107 -5.29 -2.30 1.75
C GLU A 107 -5.47 -3.47 0.78
N THR A 108 -6.13 -3.22 -0.36
CA THR A 108 -6.43 -4.25 -1.36
C THR A 108 -5.16 -4.78 -2.04
N PHE A 109 -4.17 -3.92 -2.29
CA PHE A 109 -2.89 -4.29 -2.87
C PHE A 109 -2.15 -5.29 -1.98
N PHE A 110 -2.11 -5.03 -0.68
CA PHE A 110 -1.52 -5.97 0.24
C PHE A 110 -2.44 -7.19 0.42
N GLU A 111 -3.68 -7.06 0.85
CA GLU A 111 -4.49 -8.24 1.21
C GLU A 111 -4.85 -9.17 0.04
N LYS A 112 -5.05 -8.61 -1.16
CA LYS A 112 -5.61 -9.34 -2.32
C LYS A 112 -4.82 -9.09 -3.62
N PRO A 113 -3.48 -9.19 -3.65
CA PRO A 113 -2.62 -8.76 -4.77
C PRO A 113 -2.94 -9.51 -6.05
N GLY A 114 -3.20 -10.82 -5.95
CA GLY A 114 -3.56 -11.65 -7.10
C GLY A 114 -4.91 -11.26 -7.72
N ARG A 115 -5.89 -10.84 -6.91
CA ARG A 115 -7.19 -10.37 -7.39
C ARG A 115 -7.06 -8.98 -7.99
N MET A 116 -6.32 -8.09 -7.32
CA MET A 116 -6.08 -6.73 -7.80
C MET A 116 -5.35 -6.75 -9.14
N ARG A 117 -4.24 -7.50 -9.27
CA ARG A 117 -3.51 -7.65 -10.54
C ARG A 117 -4.39 -8.17 -11.68
N LYS A 118 -5.36 -9.04 -11.37
CA LYS A 118 -6.29 -9.60 -12.37
C LYS A 118 -7.35 -8.61 -12.83
N HIS A 119 -7.87 -7.78 -11.92
CA HIS A 119 -9.05 -6.95 -12.15
C HIS A 119 -8.74 -5.45 -12.33
N HIS A 120 -7.64 -4.97 -11.75
CA HIS A 120 -7.19 -3.57 -11.71
C HIS A 120 -5.68 -3.53 -12.02
N ARG A 121 -5.30 -3.99 -13.20
CA ARG A 121 -3.88 -4.25 -13.55
C ARG A 121 -3.03 -2.98 -13.49
N GLU A 122 -3.53 -1.89 -14.05
CA GLU A 122 -2.79 -0.63 -14.10
C GLU A 122 -2.59 -0.03 -12.71
N LEU A 123 -3.64 -0.08 -11.87
CA LEU A 123 -3.56 0.32 -10.46
C LEU A 123 -2.56 -0.55 -9.68
N PHE A 124 -2.56 -1.86 -9.91
CA PHE A 124 -1.58 -2.76 -9.31
C PHE A 124 -0.16 -2.41 -9.73
N ASP A 125 0.07 -2.13 -11.02
CA ASP A 125 1.40 -1.85 -11.56
C ASP A 125 1.99 -0.56 -10.97
N VAL A 126 1.19 0.52 -10.82
CA VAL A 126 1.66 1.77 -10.19
C VAL A 126 1.90 1.63 -8.69
N LEU A 127 1.08 0.88 -7.96
CA LEU A 127 1.29 0.59 -6.55
C LEU A 127 2.51 -0.31 -6.33
N ASN A 128 2.70 -1.30 -7.19
CA ASN A 128 3.89 -2.16 -7.15
C ASN A 128 5.18 -1.38 -7.44
N ALA A 129 5.14 -0.46 -8.41
CA ALA A 129 6.26 0.43 -8.70
C ALA A 129 6.55 1.40 -7.55
N TYR A 130 5.52 1.81 -6.81
CA TYR A 130 5.64 2.70 -5.66
C TYR A 130 6.18 1.98 -4.42
N TYR A 131 5.52 0.90 -3.98
CA TYR A 131 5.92 0.16 -2.79
C TYR A 131 7.23 -0.62 -2.99
N ARG A 132 7.53 -1.04 -4.23
CA ARG A 132 8.75 -1.79 -4.59
C ARG A 132 8.99 -3.04 -3.73
N ILE A 133 7.92 -3.57 -3.16
CA ILE A 133 7.89 -4.80 -2.38
C ILE A 133 7.03 -5.75 -3.20
N ASP A 134 7.52 -6.95 -3.51
CA ASP A 134 6.64 -8.00 -4.06
C ASP A 134 5.74 -8.47 -2.93
N PRO A 135 4.40 -8.29 -3.03
CA PRO A 135 3.55 -8.74 -1.96
C PRO A 135 3.52 -10.28 -1.80
N ASN A 136 4.11 -10.96 -2.78
CA ASN A 136 4.56 -12.34 -2.83
C ASN A 136 5.36 -12.80 -1.59
N ASP A 137 6.23 -11.91 -1.11
CA ASP A 137 7.37 -12.25 -0.28
C ASP A 137 7.06 -12.30 1.22
N TRP A 138 5.92 -11.74 1.65
CA TRP A 138 5.50 -11.75 3.06
C TRP A 138 4.70 -13.00 3.44
N LYS A 139 5.05 -14.14 2.81
CA LYS A 139 4.77 -15.43 3.44
C LYS A 139 5.37 -15.38 4.84
N THR A 140 4.49 -15.45 5.83
CA THR A 140 4.72 -15.36 7.27
C THR A 140 6.09 -15.93 7.65
N PRO A 141 6.89 -15.26 8.52
CA PRO A 141 8.00 -15.93 9.16
C PRO A 141 7.45 -17.21 9.78
N GLN A 142 7.86 -18.37 9.26
CA GLN A 142 7.67 -19.60 9.99
C GLN A 142 8.45 -19.38 11.28
N HIS A 143 7.73 -19.27 12.41
CA HIS A 143 8.34 -19.41 13.72
C HIS A 143 9.27 -20.63 13.63
N PRO A 144 10.59 -20.51 13.82
CA PRO A 144 11.38 -21.70 14.05
C PRO A 144 10.82 -22.31 15.33
N GLU A 145 10.16 -23.46 15.18
CA GLU A 145 9.74 -24.28 16.31
C GLU A 145 10.91 -24.40 17.27
N THR A 146 10.60 -24.14 18.54
CA THR A 146 11.48 -24.34 19.68
C THR A 146 12.14 -25.70 19.58
N SER A 147 13.46 -25.71 19.38
CA SER A 147 14.28 -26.91 19.48
C SER A 147 14.10 -27.53 20.88
N PRO A 148 13.73 -28.81 21.03
CA PRO A 148 13.72 -29.43 22.35
C PRO A 148 15.17 -29.59 22.85
N GLU A 149 15.43 -29.14 24.08
CA GLU A 149 16.70 -29.31 24.81
C GLU A 149 16.99 -30.82 24.95
N PRO A 150 18.24 -31.29 24.75
CA PRO A 150 18.56 -32.71 24.92
C PRO A 150 18.51 -33.11 26.41
N PRO A 151 18.22 -34.38 26.73
CA PRO A 151 18.11 -34.83 28.11
C PRO A 151 19.45 -34.69 28.83
N ARG A 152 19.42 -34.07 30.02
CA ARG A 152 20.55 -34.07 30.95
C ARG A 152 20.66 -35.46 31.58
N GLY A 153 21.77 -36.14 31.31
CA GLY A 153 22.25 -37.26 32.11
C GLY A 153 22.86 -36.78 33.43
#